data_AF-A0A7V8DDC8-F1
#
_entry.id   AF-A0A7V8DDC8-F1
#
_cell.length_a   1.000
_cell.length_b   1.000
_cell.length_c   1.000
_cell.angle_alpha   90.00
_cell.angle_beta   90.00
_cell.angle_gamma   90.00
#
_symmetry.space_group_name_H-M   'P 1'
#
loop_
_entity.id
_entity.type
_entity.pdbx_description
1 polymer ?
#
loop_
_entity_poly.entity_id
_entity_poly.type
_entity_poly.pdbx_seq_one_letter_code
_entity_poly.pdbx_strand_id
1 'polypeptide(L)'
;SAGMVAALSRPDSMTIPANADDARPDQTGSVFSYDPRDNSLHMRYTHRTHSITWHAGARSAALRLRAILETEDVSYIFRHRLESGQGLICNNVLHTRTAFRDDPHHRRLFYRARFLERIEGCRPRETSPA
;
A
#
# COMPACT_ATOMS: atom_id res chain seq x y z
N SER A 1 1.98 11.80 -14.15
CA SER A 1 1.92 13.26 -14.32
C SER A 1 1.51 13.90 -13.00
N ALA A 2 1.87 15.17 -12.77
CA ALA A 2 1.54 15.89 -11.53
C ALA A 2 0.02 15.93 -11.24
N GLY A 3 -0.80 16.09 -12.27
CA GLY A 3 -2.27 16.08 -12.13
C GLY A 3 -2.84 14.76 -11.62
N MET A 4 -2.26 13.61 -11.98
CA MET A 4 -2.70 12.32 -11.47
C MET A 4 -2.36 12.13 -9.99
N VAL A 5 -1.18 12.62 -9.56
CA VAL A 5 -0.80 12.60 -8.14
C VAL A 5 -1.76 13.47 -7.34
N ALA A 6 -2.00 14.72 -7.78
CA ALA A 6 -2.95 15.61 -7.13
C ALA A 6 -4.36 15.02 -7.02
N ALA A 7 -4.84 14.34 -8.06
CA ALA A 7 -6.14 13.67 -8.04
C ALA A 7 -6.23 12.55 -6.99
N LEU A 8 -5.16 11.79 -6.80
CA LEU A 8 -5.06 10.74 -5.77
C LEU A 8 -4.72 11.29 -4.37
N SER A 9 -4.22 12.51 -4.27
CA SER A 9 -3.97 13.20 -2.99
C SER A 9 -5.20 13.91 -2.43
N ARG A 10 -6.29 14.02 -3.19
CA ARG A 10 -7.53 14.65 -2.72
C ARG A 10 -8.10 13.95 -1.48
N PRO A 11 -8.63 14.69 -0.49
CA PRO A 11 -9.19 14.12 0.74
C PRO A 11 -10.41 13.21 0.49
N ASP A 12 -11.02 13.28 -0.68
CA ASP A 12 -12.18 12.48 -1.09
C ASP A 12 -11.87 11.48 -2.22
N SER A 13 -10.58 11.25 -2.54
CA SER A 13 -10.19 10.49 -3.73
C SER A 13 -10.74 9.05 -3.76
N MET A 14 -10.79 8.39 -2.60
CA MET A 14 -11.14 6.99 -2.45
C MET A 14 -12.02 6.78 -1.21
N THR A 15 -13.12 6.04 -1.38
CA THR A 15 -14.00 5.58 -0.31
C THR A 15 -13.98 4.06 -0.25
N ILE A 16 -13.61 3.53 0.90
CA ILE A 16 -13.81 2.13 1.27
C ILE A 16 -15.16 2.06 1.98
N PRO A 17 -16.16 1.35 1.43
CA PRO A 17 -17.48 1.28 2.01
C PRO A 17 -17.44 0.62 3.38
N ALA A 18 -18.52 0.85 4.11
CA ALA A 18 -18.78 0.27 5.40
C ALA A 18 -18.66 -1.25 5.33
N ASN A 19 -18.16 -1.84 6.40
CA ASN A 19 -18.15 -3.27 6.57
C ASN A 19 -19.19 -3.61 7.65
N ALA A 20 -20.20 -4.40 7.26
CA ALA A 20 -21.31 -4.75 8.13
C ALA A 20 -20.89 -5.72 9.25
N ASP A 21 -19.87 -6.55 8.99
CA ASP A 21 -19.43 -7.58 9.93
C ASP A 21 -18.66 -7.00 11.13
N ASP A 22 -18.00 -5.84 10.95
CA ASP A 22 -17.20 -5.17 11.98
C ASP A 22 -17.74 -3.78 12.36
N ALA A 23 -18.94 -3.42 11.89
CA ALA A 23 -19.60 -2.12 12.08
C ALA A 23 -18.72 -0.90 11.71
N ARG A 24 -17.71 -1.06 10.86
CA ARG A 24 -16.87 0.05 10.40
C ARG A 24 -17.67 0.89 9.39
N PRO A 25 -17.84 2.21 9.59
CA PRO A 25 -18.50 3.08 8.62
C PRO A 25 -17.63 3.28 7.37
N ASP A 26 -18.21 3.93 6.35
CA ASP A 26 -17.46 4.37 5.16
C ASP A 26 -16.17 5.11 5.55
N GLN A 27 -15.08 4.74 4.90
CA GLN A 27 -13.76 5.34 5.10
C GLN A 27 -13.34 6.07 3.83
N THR A 28 -13.66 7.36 3.79
CA THR A 28 -13.23 8.28 2.73
C THR A 28 -11.87 8.89 3.07
N GLY A 29 -11.08 9.27 2.07
CA GLY A 29 -9.73 9.82 2.28
C GLY A 29 -8.87 9.82 1.01
N SER A 30 -7.70 10.44 1.13
CA SER A 30 -6.65 10.42 0.10
C SER A 30 -6.04 9.03 -0.08
N VAL A 31 -5.55 8.74 -1.29
CA VAL A 31 -4.64 7.62 -1.55
C VAL A 31 -3.22 8.00 -1.16
N PHE A 32 -2.75 9.20 -1.54
CA PHE A 32 -1.46 9.71 -1.12
C PHE A 32 -1.62 10.85 -0.13
N SER A 33 -0.89 10.80 0.98
CA SER A 33 -0.89 11.84 2.01
C SER A 33 0.49 11.95 2.65
N TYR A 34 0.79 13.08 3.27
CA TYR A 34 1.94 13.19 4.17
C TYR A 34 1.46 12.96 5.61
N ASP A 35 2.24 12.21 6.39
CA ASP A 35 2.01 12.06 7.82
C ASP A 35 2.31 13.43 8.49
N PRO A 36 1.36 14.00 9.24
CA PRO A 36 1.54 15.34 9.84
C PRO A 36 2.60 15.39 10.94
N ARG A 37 3.01 14.24 11.50
CA ARG A 37 3.99 14.18 12.60
C ARG A 37 5.42 14.27 12.11
N ASP A 38 5.73 13.58 11.01
CA ASP A 38 7.10 13.41 10.53
C ASP A 38 7.30 13.77 9.04
N ASN A 39 6.23 14.23 8.38
CA ASN A 39 6.18 14.57 6.96
C ASN A 39 6.57 13.42 6.02
N SER A 40 6.43 12.16 6.47
CA SER A 40 6.69 11.00 5.62
C SER A 40 5.53 10.73 4.65
N LEU A 41 5.86 10.28 3.44
CA LEU A 41 4.84 9.91 2.46
C LEU A 41 4.12 8.63 2.91
N HIS A 42 2.79 8.70 2.93
CA HIS A 42 1.91 7.60 3.26
C HIS A 42 0.98 7.29 2.08
N MET A 43 0.80 6.00 1.81
CA MET A 43 -0.08 5.50 0.76
C MET A 43 -1.17 4.63 1.36
N ARG A 44 -2.41 5.11 1.31
CA ARG A 44 -3.61 4.37 1.69
C ARG A 44 -4.28 3.81 0.42
N TYR A 45 -3.87 2.63 0.02
CA TYR A 45 -4.38 1.97 -1.18
C TYR A 45 -4.69 0.50 -0.93
N THR A 46 -5.70 -0.02 -1.63
CA THR A 46 -6.01 -1.45 -1.68
C THR A 46 -6.23 -1.86 -3.12
N HIS A 47 -5.69 -3.02 -3.49
CA HIS A 47 -5.89 -3.61 -4.81
C HIS A 47 -7.22 -4.39 -4.91
N ARG A 48 -8.03 -4.41 -3.85
CA ARG A 48 -9.37 -4.99 -3.90
C ARG A 48 -10.20 -4.23 -4.94
N THR A 49 -10.61 -4.94 -5.98
CA THR A 49 -11.45 -4.41 -7.07
C THR A 49 -12.90 -4.26 -6.65
N HIS A 50 -13.36 -5.14 -5.75
CA HIS A 50 -14.69 -5.10 -5.20
C HIS A 50 -14.74 -4.10 -4.05
N SER A 51 -15.81 -3.31 -4.04
CA SER A 51 -16.14 -2.44 -2.91
C SER A 51 -15.17 -1.27 -2.74
N ILE A 52 -14.76 -0.57 -3.81
CA ILE A 52 -14.13 0.76 -3.71
C ILE A 52 -14.88 1.74 -4.58
N THR A 53 -15.27 2.86 -4.00
CA THR A 53 -15.85 3.99 -4.72
C THR A 53 -14.77 5.04 -4.94
N TRP A 54 -14.57 5.42 -6.19
CA TRP A 54 -13.59 6.43 -6.59
C TRP A 54 -14.30 7.76 -6.88
N HIS A 55 -13.70 8.88 -6.44
CA HIS A 55 -14.12 10.19 -6.92
C HIS A 55 -13.95 10.27 -8.45
N ALA A 56 -14.88 10.91 -9.16
CA ALA A 56 -14.88 10.96 -10.62
C ALA A 56 -13.54 11.47 -11.18
N GLY A 57 -13.00 12.54 -10.58
CA GLY A 57 -11.70 13.11 -10.94
C GLY A 57 -10.47 12.26 -10.59
N ALA A 58 -10.62 11.24 -9.72
CA ALA A 58 -9.53 10.34 -9.32
C ALA A 58 -9.51 9.02 -10.11
N ARG A 59 -10.61 8.68 -10.80
CA ARG A 59 -10.79 7.37 -11.44
C ARG A 59 -9.70 7.04 -12.47
N SER A 60 -9.35 7.98 -13.35
CA SER A 60 -8.29 7.77 -14.36
C SER A 60 -6.91 7.58 -13.72
N ALA A 61 -6.62 8.36 -12.67
CA ALA A 61 -5.38 8.23 -11.91
C ALA A 61 -5.31 6.90 -11.15
N ALA A 62 -6.43 6.43 -10.59
CA ALA A 62 -6.52 5.14 -9.92
C ALA A 62 -6.28 3.97 -10.89
N LEU A 63 -6.84 4.04 -12.11
CA LEU A 63 -6.57 3.06 -13.16
C LEU A 63 -5.10 3.06 -13.58
N ARG A 64 -4.49 4.24 -13.72
CA ARG A 64 -3.06 4.35 -14.05
C ARG A 64 -2.19 3.78 -12.93
N LEU A 65 -2.50 4.09 -11.68
CA LEU A 65 -1.80 3.53 -10.51
C LEU A 65 -1.89 2.00 -10.53
N ARG A 66 -3.08 1.45 -10.78
CA ARG A 66 -3.28 0.01 -10.90
C ARG A 66 -2.40 -0.60 -11.99
N ALA A 67 -2.39 -0.02 -13.18
CA ALA A 67 -1.57 -0.50 -14.30
C ALA A 67 -0.07 -0.48 -13.98
N ILE A 68 0.40 0.55 -13.27
CA ILE A 68 1.80 0.61 -12.79
C ILE A 68 2.09 -0.55 -11.82
N LEU A 69 1.20 -0.81 -10.86
CA LEU A 69 1.37 -1.88 -9.87
C LEU A 69 1.30 -3.29 -10.49
N GLU A 70 0.62 -3.45 -11.62
CA GLU A 70 0.53 -4.71 -12.37
C GLU A 70 1.71 -4.91 -13.34
N THR A 71 2.53 -3.88 -13.58
CA THR A 71 3.69 -3.98 -14.46
C THR A 71 4.86 -4.69 -13.76
N GLU A 72 5.53 -5.61 -14.45
CA GLU A 72 6.62 -6.38 -13.81
C GLU A 72 7.88 -5.57 -13.55
N ASP A 73 8.20 -4.57 -14.40
CA ASP A 73 9.47 -3.84 -14.40
C ASP A 73 9.38 -2.40 -13.87
N VAL A 74 8.85 -2.23 -12.66
CA VAL A 74 8.90 -0.92 -11.98
C VAL A 74 10.01 -0.96 -10.94
N SER A 75 10.98 -0.05 -11.02
CA SER A 75 12.15 0.04 -10.12
C SER A 75 11.82 0.19 -8.63
N TYR A 76 10.56 0.46 -8.31
CA TYR A 76 10.04 0.65 -6.95
C TYR A 76 9.23 -0.55 -6.43
N ILE A 77 9.09 -1.63 -7.21
CA ILE A 77 8.45 -2.89 -6.80
C ILE A 77 9.54 -3.87 -6.37
N PHE A 78 9.62 -4.13 -5.08
CA PHE A 78 10.56 -5.08 -4.51
C PHE A 78 9.91 -6.48 -4.45
N ARG A 79 10.58 -7.46 -5.04
CA ARG A 79 10.17 -8.88 -4.98
C ARG A 79 11.19 -9.65 -4.17
N HIS A 80 10.73 -10.30 -3.12
CA HIS A 80 11.59 -11.10 -2.26
C HIS A 80 10.93 -12.41 -1.87
N ARG A 81 11.67 -13.52 -2.05
CA ARG A 81 11.29 -14.83 -1.52
C ARG A 81 12.00 -15.01 -0.19
N LEU A 82 11.23 -14.95 0.90
CA LEU A 82 11.77 -15.15 2.24
C LEU A 82 12.34 -16.56 2.41
N GLU A 83 13.55 -16.64 2.94
CA GLU A 83 14.20 -17.87 3.39
C GLU A 83 13.87 -18.17 4.86
N SER A 84 14.22 -19.37 5.33
CA SER A 84 14.05 -19.74 6.74
C SER A 84 14.82 -18.77 7.63
N GLY A 85 14.17 -18.29 8.70
CA GLY A 85 14.73 -17.28 9.61
C GLY A 85 14.63 -15.83 9.11
N GLN A 86 14.17 -15.58 7.87
CA GLN A 86 13.93 -14.22 7.39
C GLN A 86 12.53 -13.72 7.72
N GLY A 87 12.41 -12.40 7.88
CA GLY A 87 11.14 -11.71 8.07
C GLY A 87 11.16 -10.33 7.42
N LEU A 88 10.00 -9.67 7.40
CA LEU A 88 9.84 -8.31 6.91
C LEU A 88 9.25 -7.44 8.03
N ILE A 89 9.95 -6.35 8.35
CA ILE A 89 9.44 -5.26 9.18
C ILE A 89 9.28 -4.05 8.26
N CYS A 90 8.10 -3.44 8.25
CA CYS A 90 7.82 -2.30 7.36
C CYS A 90 6.75 -1.38 7.95
N ASN A 91 6.77 -0.11 7.51
CA ASN A 91 5.78 0.91 7.85
C ASN A 91 4.48 0.74 7.04
N ASN A 92 3.89 -0.45 7.08
CA ASN A 92 2.66 -0.83 6.37
C ASN A 92 2.65 -0.44 4.88
N VAL A 93 3.78 -0.67 4.20
CA VAL A 93 3.90 -0.44 2.76
C VAL A 93 2.92 -1.35 2.00
N LEU A 94 2.48 -0.92 0.83
CA LEU A 94 1.66 -1.77 -0.03
C LEU A 94 2.43 -3.06 -0.35
N HIS A 95 1.85 -4.19 0.00
CA HIS A 95 2.45 -5.51 -0.22
C HIS A 95 1.39 -6.51 -0.64
N THR A 96 1.82 -7.52 -1.40
CA THR A 96 1.03 -8.69 -1.73
C THR A 96 1.89 -9.94 -1.57
N ARG A 97 1.25 -11.10 -1.63
CA ARG A 97 1.92 -12.40 -1.66
C ARG A 97 1.46 -13.18 -2.87
N THR A 98 2.36 -13.91 -3.50
CA THR A 98 1.98 -14.94 -4.47
C THR A 98 1.43 -16.16 -3.75
N ALA A 99 0.61 -16.94 -4.44
CA ALA A 99 0.21 -18.26 -3.97
C ALA A 99 1.45 -19.14 -3.76
N PHE A 100 1.37 -20.06 -2.82
CA PHE A 100 2.40 -21.07 -2.56
C PHE A 100 1.75 -22.44 -2.42
N ARG A 101 2.56 -23.48 -2.57
CA ARG A 101 2.16 -24.86 -2.28
C ARG A 101 2.89 -25.30 -1.02
N ASP A 102 2.18 -25.96 -0.12
CA ASP A 102 2.80 -26.53 1.07
C ASP A 102 3.72 -27.69 0.68
N ASP A 103 4.92 -27.69 1.26
CA ASP A 103 5.80 -28.84 1.21
C ASP A 103 5.43 -29.81 2.35
N PRO A 104 5.26 -31.12 2.08
CA PRO A 104 4.86 -32.10 3.10
C PRO A 104 5.84 -32.19 4.28
N HIS A 105 7.12 -31.91 4.05
CA HIS A 105 8.22 -32.03 5.02
C HIS A 105 8.67 -30.66 5.56
N HIS A 106 8.42 -29.58 4.82
CA HIS A 106 8.86 -28.23 5.15
C HIS A 106 7.68 -27.24 5.18
N ARG A 107 6.91 -27.29 6.27
CA ARG A 107 5.77 -26.38 6.47
C ARG A 107 6.22 -24.94 6.68
N ARG A 108 5.48 -24.00 6.09
CA ARG A 108 5.71 -22.56 6.25
C ARG A 108 4.97 -22.04 7.47
N LEU A 109 5.68 -21.43 8.41
CA LEU A 109 5.11 -20.75 9.57
C LEU A 109 5.47 -19.27 9.55
N PHE A 110 4.47 -18.40 9.69
CA PHE A 110 4.68 -16.95 9.87
C PHE A 110 4.03 -16.47 11.15
N TYR A 111 4.81 -15.69 11.90
CA TYR A 111 4.28 -14.82 12.94
C TYR A 111 4.08 -13.43 12.36
N ARG A 112 2.97 -12.79 12.72
CA ARG A 112 2.69 -11.41 12.34
C ARG A 112 2.38 -10.58 13.58
N ALA A 113 3.22 -9.58 13.83
CA ALA A 113 2.95 -8.52 14.79
C ALA A 113 2.45 -7.26 14.05
N ARG A 114 1.69 -6.43 14.76
CA ARG A 114 1.28 -5.09 14.31
C ARG A 114 1.64 -4.11 15.40
N PHE A 115 2.34 -3.05 15.02
CA PHE A 115 2.73 -1.97 15.90
C PHE A 115 1.95 -0.72 15.50
N LEU A 116 1.54 0.07 16.49
CA LEU A 116 0.84 1.33 16.26
C LEU A 116 1.81 2.45 15.87
N GLU A 117 3.06 2.33 16.30
CA GLU A 117 4.12 3.30 16.06
C GLU A 117 4.90 2.93 14.80
N ARG A 118 5.35 3.97 14.09
CA ARG A 118 6.21 3.84 12.92
C ARG A 118 7.64 3.54 13.36
N ILE A 119 8.39 2.88 12.49
CA ILE A 119 9.84 2.70 12.65
C ILE A 119 10.51 4.08 12.48
N GLU A 120 11.27 4.50 13.48
CA GLU A 120 12.06 5.73 13.44
C GLU A 120 13.27 5.60 12.50
N GLY A 121 13.76 6.73 11.97
CA GLY A 121 14.97 6.76 11.14
C GLY A 121 14.83 6.25 9.70
N CYS A 122 13.64 5.79 9.27
CA CYS A 122 13.38 5.28 7.91
C CYS A 122 13.06 6.35 6.86
N ARG A 123 13.58 7.59 6.99
CA ARG A 123 13.34 8.63 5.98
C ARG A 123 14.10 8.29 4.70
N PRO A 124 13.50 8.45 3.50
CA PRO A 124 14.26 8.41 2.26
C PRO A 124 15.41 9.41 2.38
N ARG A 125 16.65 8.98 2.12
CA ARG A 125 17.73 9.94 1.93
C ARG A 125 17.34 10.81 0.73
N GLU A 126 17.45 12.12 0.87
CA GLU A 126 17.36 13.01 -0.28
C GLU A 126 18.36 12.51 -1.31
N THR A 127 17.85 11.97 -2.41
CA THR A 127 18.67 11.73 -3.58
C THR A 127 18.82 13.10 -4.20
N SER A 128 20.02 13.70 -4.06
CA SER A 128 20.37 14.83 -4.91
C SER A 128 20.15 14.39 -6.36
N PRO A 129 19.40 15.16 -7.17
CA PRO A 129 19.29 14.85 -8.58
C PRO A 129 20.70 14.90 -9.19
N ALA A 130 21.04 13.89 -9.97
CA ALA A 130 22.18 13.90 -10.88
C ALA A 130 21.89 14.82 -12.08
#